data_AF-A0A1H9J0J8-F1
#
_entry.id   AF-A0A1H9J0J8-F1
#
_cell.length_a   1.000
_cell.length_b   1.000
_cell.length_c   1.000
_cell.angle_alpha   90.00
_cell.angle_beta   90.00
_cell.angle_gamma   90.00
#
_symmetry.space_group_name_H-M   'P 1'
#
loop_
_entity.id
_entity.type
_entity.pdbx_description
1 polymer ?
#
loop_
_entity_poly.entity_id
_entity_poly.type
_entity_poly.pdbx_seq_one_letter_code
_entity_poly.pdbx_strand_id
1 'polypeptide(L)'
;MTSGGRTWMEAAGVRSAAAKMATTGADMATNAAALARGLDAEGHCWGGDEAGQKFGTDYVPASDAVRKVMAEVAKTLQDIGKNLEESANLMEQQDRFNARGISG
;
A
#
# COMPACT_ATOMS: atom_id res chain seq x y z
N MET A 1 2.48 5.27 -38.72
CA MET A 1 1.36 5.21 -37.74
C MET A 1 1.64 4.12 -36.70
N THR A 2 2.49 4.32 -35.68
CA THR A 2 2.73 3.28 -34.63
C THR A 2 3.23 3.82 -33.27
N SER A 3 3.26 5.15 -33.04
CA SER A 3 3.70 5.72 -31.76
C SER A 3 2.54 5.84 -30.77
N GLY A 4 1.46 6.53 -31.14
CA GLY A 4 0.28 6.73 -30.27
C GLY A 4 -0.59 5.49 -30.01
N GLY A 5 -0.24 4.30 -30.50
CA GLY A 5 -0.93 3.06 -30.08
C GLY A 5 -0.24 2.37 -28.90
N ARG A 6 1.08 2.51 -28.79
CA ARG A 6 1.88 1.83 -27.77
C ARG A 6 1.81 2.52 -26.42
N THR A 7 1.90 3.84 -26.39
CA THR A 7 1.82 4.63 -25.14
C THR A 7 0.48 4.47 -24.42
N TRP A 8 -0.63 4.32 -25.14
CA TRP A 8 -1.95 4.08 -24.53
C TRP A 8 -2.06 2.67 -23.92
N MET A 9 -1.48 1.66 -24.57
CA MET A 9 -1.41 0.31 -24.01
C MET A 9 -0.52 0.27 -22.77
N GLU A 10 0.58 1.00 -22.76
CA GLU A 10 1.46 1.15 -21.58
C GLU A 10 0.74 1.87 -20.43
N ALA A 11 0.04 2.99 -20.70
CA ALA A 11 -0.74 3.69 -19.68
C ALA A 11 -1.83 2.81 -19.07
N ALA A 12 -2.55 2.01 -19.88
CA ALA A 12 -3.53 1.05 -19.39
C ALA A 12 -2.89 -0.04 -18.51
N GLY A 13 -1.71 -0.54 -18.90
CA GLY A 13 -0.93 -1.48 -18.10
C GLY A 13 -0.51 -0.90 -16.75
N VAL A 14 -0.01 0.34 -16.75
CA VAL A 14 0.38 1.08 -15.52
C VAL A 14 -0.83 1.30 -14.61
N ARG A 15 -2.00 1.68 -15.15
CA ARG A 15 -3.25 1.80 -14.36
C ARG A 15 -3.67 0.48 -13.74
N SER A 16 -3.56 -0.62 -14.47
CA SER A 16 -3.89 -1.95 -13.93
C SER A 16 -2.95 -2.33 -12.77
N ALA A 17 -1.66 -2.04 -12.90
CA ALA A 17 -0.69 -2.25 -11.82
C ALA A 17 -0.96 -1.33 -10.62
N ALA A 18 -1.27 -0.06 -10.86
CA ALA A 18 -1.65 0.91 -9.84
C ALA A 18 -2.83 0.43 -9.01
N ALA A 19 -3.90 -0.02 -9.68
CA ALA A 19 -5.10 -0.55 -9.02
C ALA A 19 -4.78 -1.78 -8.16
N LYS A 20 -3.97 -2.73 -8.66
CA LYS A 20 -3.55 -3.90 -7.87
C LYS A 20 -2.76 -3.53 -6.63
N MET A 21 -1.86 -2.55 -6.73
CA MET A 21 -1.07 -2.07 -5.59
C MET A 21 -1.95 -1.36 -4.56
N ALA A 22 -2.89 -0.52 -5.02
CA ALA A 22 -3.86 0.13 -4.15
C ALA A 22 -4.75 -0.87 -3.41
N THR A 23 -5.30 -1.88 -4.11
CA THR A 23 -6.08 -2.96 -3.49
C THR A 23 -5.25 -3.74 -2.49
N THR A 24 -4.04 -4.17 -2.85
CA THR A 24 -3.16 -4.94 -1.95
C THR A 24 -2.80 -4.13 -0.71
N GLY A 25 -2.51 -2.83 -0.86
CA GLY A 25 -2.24 -1.93 0.25
C GLY A 25 -3.47 -1.71 1.16
N ALA A 26 -4.67 -1.66 0.60
CA ALA A 26 -5.92 -1.58 1.36
C ALA A 26 -6.22 -2.88 2.14
N ASP A 27 -6.02 -4.03 1.52
CA ASP A 27 -6.18 -5.34 2.15
C ASP A 27 -5.17 -5.51 3.29
N MET A 28 -3.91 -5.10 3.07
CA MET A 28 -2.87 -5.16 4.11
C MET A 28 -3.18 -4.22 5.27
N ALA A 29 -3.68 -3.00 5.01
CA ALA A 29 -4.12 -2.08 6.06
C ALA A 29 -5.28 -2.67 6.88
N THR A 30 -6.24 -3.31 6.21
CA THR A 30 -7.38 -3.97 6.86
C THR A 30 -6.92 -5.11 7.75
N ASN A 31 -6.04 -5.97 7.25
CA ASN A 31 -5.51 -7.11 8.00
C ASN A 31 -4.62 -6.67 9.18
N ALA A 32 -3.81 -5.62 9.00
CA ALA A 32 -3.00 -5.04 10.07
C ALA A 32 -3.89 -4.46 11.19
N ALA A 33 -4.98 -3.77 10.82
CA ALA A 33 -5.95 -3.26 11.79
C ALA A 33 -6.70 -4.39 12.52
N ALA A 34 -7.03 -5.48 11.82
CA ALA A 34 -7.66 -6.66 12.43
C ALA A 34 -6.71 -7.35 13.43
N LEU A 35 -5.44 -7.53 13.06
CA LEU A 35 -4.40 -8.07 13.95
C LEU A 35 -4.23 -7.20 15.20
N ALA A 36 -4.13 -5.88 15.04
CA ALA A 36 -4.00 -4.95 16.16
C ALA A 36 -5.18 -5.09 17.15
N ARG A 37 -6.41 -5.13 16.64
CA ARG A 37 -7.60 -5.33 17.48
C ARG A 37 -7.60 -6.68 18.20
N GLY A 38 -7.18 -7.74 17.54
CA GLY A 38 -7.09 -9.08 18.16
C GLY A 38 -6.11 -9.09 19.32
N LEU A 39 -4.92 -8.53 19.11
CA LEU A 39 -3.88 -8.40 20.13
C LEU A 39 -4.31 -7.47 21.29
N ASP A 40 -5.04 -6.38 21.00
CA ASP A 40 -5.60 -5.50 22.05
C ASP A 40 -6.68 -6.19 22.88
N ALA A 41 -7.48 -7.07 22.26
CA ALA A 41 -8.53 -7.82 22.94
C ALA A 41 -7.98 -8.90 23.89
N GLU A 42 -6.80 -9.45 23.59
CA GLU A 42 -6.12 -10.41 24.48
C GLU A 42 -5.57 -9.77 25.76
N GLY A 43 -5.17 -8.49 25.69
CA GLY A 43 -4.64 -7.76 26.84
C GLY A 43 -3.40 -8.44 27.46
N HIS A 44 -3.14 -8.19 28.75
CA HIS A 44 -2.07 -8.86 29.50
C HIS A 44 -2.52 -10.25 29.98
N CYS A 45 -2.60 -11.21 29.07
CA CYS A 45 -3.03 -12.58 29.36
C CYS A 45 -1.99 -13.43 30.12
N TRP A 46 -0.74 -12.94 30.22
CA TRP A 46 0.41 -13.66 30.79
C TRP A 46 0.54 -13.56 32.32
N GLY A 47 -0.43 -12.96 33.02
CA GLY A 47 -0.43 -12.88 34.48
C GLY A 47 0.57 -11.88 35.05
N GLY A 48 0.43 -11.60 36.36
CA GLY A 48 1.26 -10.62 37.08
C GLY A 48 2.45 -11.20 37.83
N ASP A 49 2.71 -12.51 37.69
CA ASP A 49 3.85 -13.16 38.32
C ASP A 49 5.18 -12.81 37.61
N GLU A 50 6.30 -13.26 38.16
CA GLU A 50 7.63 -12.95 37.62
C GLU A 50 7.79 -13.42 36.17
N ALA A 51 7.21 -14.57 35.83
CA ALA A 51 7.25 -15.11 34.47
C ALA A 51 6.44 -14.23 33.50
N GLY A 52 5.24 -13.82 33.90
CA GLY A 52 4.38 -12.92 33.14
C GLY A 52 5.02 -11.55 32.93
N GLN A 53 5.60 -10.95 33.97
CA GLN A 53 6.30 -9.67 33.85
C GLN A 53 7.51 -9.75 32.91
N LYS A 54 8.28 -10.84 33.00
CA LYS A 54 9.43 -11.08 32.12
C LYS A 54 8.98 -11.27 30.66
N PHE A 55 7.90 -12.00 30.43
CA PHE A 55 7.32 -12.15 29.10
C PHE A 55 6.85 -10.81 28.52
N GLY A 56 6.08 -10.04 29.29
CA GLY A 56 5.56 -8.74 28.85
C GLY A 56 6.65 -7.73 28.50
N THR A 57 7.80 -7.78 29.17
CA THR A 57 8.95 -6.90 28.92
C THR A 57 9.45 -6.99 27.48
N ASP A 58 9.50 -8.20 26.92
CA ASP A 58 9.99 -8.42 25.55
C ASP A 58 8.84 -8.45 24.54
N TYR A 59 7.71 -9.04 24.92
CA TYR A 59 6.56 -9.22 24.03
C TYR A 59 5.90 -7.90 23.63
N VAL A 60 5.63 -7.00 24.59
CA VAL A 60 4.89 -5.76 24.31
C VAL A 60 5.63 -4.89 23.28
N PRO A 61 6.92 -4.54 23.45
CA PRO A 61 7.65 -3.75 22.47
C PRO A 61 7.77 -4.43 21.10
N ALA A 62 7.97 -5.75 21.08
CA ALA A 62 8.03 -6.51 19.83
C ALA A 62 6.69 -6.48 19.09
N SER A 63 5.57 -6.64 19.80
CA SER A 63 4.24 -6.58 19.23
C SER A 63 3.92 -5.20 18.64
N ASP A 64 4.31 -4.12 19.33
CA ASP A 64 4.15 -2.75 18.86
C ASP A 64 4.99 -2.47 17.61
N ALA A 65 6.24 -2.95 17.58
CA ALA A 65 7.10 -2.83 16.41
C ALA A 65 6.50 -3.53 15.18
N VAL A 66 5.97 -4.75 15.34
CA VAL A 66 5.31 -5.48 14.25
C VAL A 66 4.07 -4.74 13.74
N ARG A 67 3.22 -4.25 14.65
CA ARG A 67 2.03 -3.45 14.28
C ARG A 67 2.41 -2.23 13.45
N LYS A 68 3.45 -1.51 13.87
CA LYS A 68 3.94 -0.32 13.17
C LYS A 68 4.45 -0.66 11.77
N VAL A 69 5.30 -1.68 11.64
CA VAL A 69 5.86 -2.10 10.34
C VAL A 69 4.74 -2.53 9.38
N MET A 70 3.76 -3.29 9.85
CA MET A 70 2.63 -3.72 9.01
C MET A 70 1.82 -2.53 8.46
N ALA A 71 1.59 -1.50 9.29
CA ALA A 71 0.93 -0.28 8.87
C ALA A 71 1.77 0.54 7.86
N GLU A 72 3.09 0.61 8.06
CA GLU A 72 4.02 1.31 7.15
C GLU A 72 4.10 0.64 5.78
N VAL A 73 4.12 -0.70 5.72
CA VAL A 73 4.12 -1.43 4.46
C VAL A 73 2.78 -1.23 3.71
N ALA A 74 1.65 -1.30 4.42
CA ALA A 74 0.34 -1.05 3.82
C ALA A 74 0.26 0.34 3.19
N LYS A 75 0.74 1.37 3.92
CA LYS A 75 0.83 2.74 3.42
C LYS A 75 1.74 2.84 2.19
N THR A 76 2.91 2.20 2.23
CA THR A 76 3.87 2.22 1.13
C THR A 76 3.26 1.63 -0.16
N LEU A 77 2.51 0.53 -0.05
CA LEU A 77 1.82 -0.06 -1.21
C LEU A 77 0.75 0.86 -1.79
N GLN A 78 -0.01 1.56 -0.93
CA GLN A 78 -0.98 2.57 -1.38
C GLN A 78 -0.29 3.75 -2.09
N ASP A 79 0.83 4.24 -1.54
CA ASP A 79 1.60 5.34 -2.11
C ASP A 79 2.19 4.94 -3.48
N ILE A 80 2.68 3.71 -3.64
CA ILE A 80 3.11 3.17 -4.94
C ILE A 80 1.95 3.15 -5.93
N GLY A 81 0.79 2.66 -5.53
CA GLY A 81 -0.41 2.65 -6.37
C GLY A 81 -0.78 4.05 -6.87
N LYS A 82 -0.78 5.03 -5.96
CA LYS A 82 -1.05 6.43 -6.29
C LYS A 82 -0.03 7.01 -7.28
N ASN A 83 1.26 6.79 -7.05
CA ASN A 83 2.32 7.30 -7.93
C ASN A 83 2.23 6.70 -9.35
N LEU A 84 1.84 5.42 -9.47
CA LEU A 84 1.61 4.77 -10.76
C LEU A 84 0.39 5.37 -11.47
N GLU A 85 -0.70 5.64 -10.75
CA GLU A 85 -1.88 6.29 -11.31
C GLU A 85 -1.57 7.70 -11.82
N GLU A 86 -0.83 8.50 -11.04
CA GLU A 86 -0.37 9.83 -11.45
C GLU A 86 0.51 9.75 -12.71
N SER A 87 1.40 8.76 -12.79
CA SER A 87 2.25 8.53 -13.96
C SER A 87 1.42 8.21 -15.21
N ALA A 88 0.40 7.34 -15.10
CA ALA A 88 -0.49 7.03 -16.21
C ALA A 88 -1.30 8.26 -16.67
N ASN A 89 -1.76 9.09 -15.72
CA ASN A 89 -2.44 10.35 -16.02
C ASN A 89 -1.54 11.34 -16.76
N LEU A 90 -0.26 11.41 -16.43
CA LEU A 90 0.71 12.27 -17.13
C LEU A 90 0.97 11.78 -18.56
N MET A 91 1.11 10.46 -18.76
CA MET A 91 1.31 9.87 -20.09
C MET A 91 0.13 10.18 -21.03
N GLU A 92 -1.11 9.98 -20.58
CA GLU A 92 -2.29 10.28 -21.40
C GLU A 92 -2.43 11.78 -21.70
N GLN A 93 -2.07 12.65 -20.76
CA GLN A 93 -2.09 14.09 -21.00
C GLN A 93 -1.09 14.46 -22.09
N GLN A 94 0.16 14.00 -21.98
CA GLN A 94 1.19 14.25 -22.98
C GLN A 94 0.77 13.75 -24.37
N ASP A 95 0.18 12.56 -24.44
CA ASP A 95 -0.33 12.01 -25.69
C ASP A 95 -1.46 12.85 -26.31
N ARG A 96 -2.41 13.34 -25.48
CA ARG A 96 -3.48 14.23 -25.96
C ARG A 96 -2.94 15.58 -26.45
N PHE A 97 -1.94 16.14 -25.77
CA PHE A 97 -1.28 17.37 -26.22
C PHE A 97 -0.55 17.16 -27.55
N ASN A 98 0.22 16.08 -27.67
CA ASN A 98 0.94 15.74 -28.91
C ASN A 98 -0.03 15.49 -30.08
N ALA A 99 -1.12 14.75 -29.86
CA ALA A 99 -2.11 14.48 -30.89
C ALA A 99 -2.77 15.76 -31.44
N ARG A 100 -3.04 16.75 -30.58
CA ARG A 100 -3.59 18.06 -30.99
C ARG A 100 -2.58 18.91 -31.77
N GLY A 101 -1.31 18.85 -31.40
CA GLY A 101 -0.23 19.60 -32.06
C GLY A 101 0.15 19.09 -33.45
N ILE A 102 -0.17 17.83 -33.78
CA ILE A 102 0.08 17.23 -35.10
C ILE A 102 -1.13 17.45 -36.04
N SER A 103 -2.31 17.75 -35.47
CA SER A 103 -3.54 18.03 -36.23
C SER A 103 -3.78 19.51 -36.56
N GLY A 104 -2.84 20.40 -36.23
CA GLY A 104 -2.83 21.82 -36.61
C GLY A 104 -1.68 22.12 -37.55
#